data_AF-A0A8S2QL23-F1
#
_entry.id   AF-A0A8S2QL23-F1
#
_cell.length_a   1.000
_cell.length_b   1.000
_cell.length_c   1.000
_cell.angle_alpha   90.00
_cell.angle_beta   90.00
_cell.angle_gamma   90.00
#
_symmetry.space_group_name_H-M   'P 1'
#
loop_
_entity.id
_entity.type
_entity.pdbx_description
1 polymer ?
#
loop_
_entity_poly.entity_id
_entity_poly.type
_entity_poly.pdbx_seq_one_letter_code
_entity_poly.pdbx_strand_id
1 'polypeptide(L)'
;LLSESLVWEYVVQISSLIRTLHGVPLACRCLNLSRILVDGDSRAGRGKSRIWVSGVGIADILDGTINGTVHQHILNDLQDFGRLILMLACNSSVGAQKEHLQTSLEIVQRNYSNDLKNLIMHFLLPSNTSKPKTINECMPMIGARFYAQIDNSHVRGDNLENELTKELDCDRLFRLICKLDALLERPEHSINHAWSETGDRYILKLFRDFIFHSVGFDGEPILDIAHIVQCLNKFDAGSHDKICLTSRDEQNVMIVSYSELHQAFERAFTELTNYASTGST
;
A
#
# COMPACT_ATOMS: atom_id res chain seq x y z
N LEU A 1 3.40 -19.11 23.10
CA LEU A 1 4.58 -19.09 22.21
C LEU A 1 4.12 -18.53 20.87
N LEU A 2 4.95 -17.73 20.20
CA LEU A 2 4.62 -17.24 18.86
C LEU A 2 4.77 -18.37 17.83
N SER A 3 4.15 -18.23 16.66
CA SER A 3 4.37 -19.19 15.58
C SER A 3 5.80 -19.04 15.06
N GLU A 4 6.47 -20.15 14.78
CA GLU A 4 7.86 -20.13 14.28
C GLU A 4 7.99 -19.33 12.98
N SER A 5 7.00 -19.44 12.08
CA SER A 5 6.95 -18.67 10.84
C SER A 5 7.00 -17.16 11.09
N LEU A 6 6.23 -16.67 12.08
CA LEU A 6 6.23 -15.25 12.44
C LEU A 6 7.57 -14.82 13.06
N VAL A 7 8.17 -15.67 13.90
CA VAL A 7 9.50 -15.39 14.46
C VAL A 7 10.55 -15.28 13.34
N TRP A 8 10.52 -16.16 12.35
CA TRP A 8 11.45 -16.10 11.21
C TRP A 8 11.21 -14.88 10.33
N GLU A 9 9.97 -14.50 10.06
CA GLU A 9 9.64 -13.26 9.37
C GLU A 9 10.29 -12.05 10.06
N TYR A 10 10.25 -12.02 11.40
CA TYR A 10 10.88 -10.97 12.19
C TYR A 10 12.41 -11.02 12.13
N VAL A 11 12.98 -12.22 12.26
CA VAL A 11 14.42 -12.46 12.14
C VAL A 11 14.97 -11.98 10.80
N VAL A 12 14.29 -12.28 9.69
CA VAL A 12 14.73 -11.88 8.34
C VAL A 12 14.72 -10.36 8.19
N GLN A 13 13.65 -9.68 8.62
CA GLN A 13 13.54 -8.23 8.52
C GLN A 13 14.58 -7.51 9.41
N ILE A 14 14.74 -7.95 10.66
CA ILE A 14 15.68 -7.34 11.60
C ILE A 14 17.14 -7.61 11.19
N SER A 15 17.46 -8.84 10.74
CA SER A 15 18.82 -9.15 10.27
C SER A 15 19.20 -8.34 9.03
N SER A 16 18.26 -8.05 8.13
CA SER A 16 18.47 -7.17 6.97
C SER A 16 18.81 -5.73 7.40
N LEU A 17 18.11 -5.19 8.40
CA LEU A 17 18.43 -3.89 8.99
C LEU A 17 19.83 -3.87 9.61
N ILE A 18 20.13 -4.84 10.48
CA ILE A 18 21.43 -4.97 11.15
C ILE A 18 22.55 -5.06 10.12
N ARG A 19 22.38 -5.89 9.08
CA ARG A 19 23.33 -6.02 7.97
C ARG A 19 23.59 -4.71 7.26
N THR A 20 22.56 -3.90 7.05
CA THR A 20 22.71 -2.59 6.40
C THR A 20 23.50 -1.63 7.29
N LEU A 21 23.20 -1.58 8.59
CA LEU A 21 23.91 -0.73 9.55
C LEU A 21 25.37 -1.16 9.75
N HIS A 22 25.63 -2.46 9.91
CA HIS A 22 26.97 -3.02 10.11
C HIS A 22 27.82 -3.02 8.83
N GLY A 23 27.20 -2.80 7.65
CA GLY A 23 27.91 -2.60 6.39
C GLY A 23 28.61 -1.23 6.29
N VAL A 24 28.26 -0.31 7.17
CA VAL A 24 28.91 0.98 7.40
C VAL A 24 29.44 1.02 8.85
N PRO A 25 30.30 1.97 9.26
CA PRO A 25 30.82 2.01 10.62
C PRO A 25 29.77 2.54 11.63
N LEU A 26 28.58 1.94 11.65
CA LEU A 26 27.47 2.27 12.54
C LEU A 26 26.95 1.02 13.26
N ALA A 27 26.29 1.24 14.38
CA ALA A 27 25.60 0.23 15.16
C ALA A 27 24.15 0.68 15.42
N CYS A 28 23.25 -0.26 15.68
CA CYS A 28 21.84 0.02 15.95
C CYS A 28 21.63 0.60 17.36
N ARG A 29 22.31 0.05 18.38
CA ARG A 29 22.31 0.46 19.80
C ARG A 29 20.93 0.51 20.50
N CYS A 30 19.87 0.03 19.85
CA CYS A 30 18.51 0.12 20.37
C CYS A 30 17.66 -1.14 20.11
N LEU A 31 18.29 -2.30 19.87
CA LEU A 31 17.59 -3.56 19.60
C LEU A 31 16.93 -4.13 20.87
N ASN A 32 15.69 -3.73 21.12
CA ASN A 32 14.86 -4.28 22.18
C ASN A 32 13.37 -4.24 21.81
N LEU A 33 12.54 -4.96 22.56
CA LEU A 33 11.10 -5.10 22.26
C LEU A 33 10.36 -3.76 22.18
N SER A 34 10.69 -2.77 23.01
CA SER A 34 9.96 -1.49 23.03
C SER A 34 10.34 -0.57 21.86
N ARG A 35 11.41 -0.87 21.14
CA ARG A 35 11.85 -0.12 19.96
C ARG A 35 11.38 -0.73 18.65
N ILE A 36 10.80 -1.93 18.69
CA ILE A 36 10.29 -2.63 17.50
C ILE A 36 8.83 -2.25 17.30
N LEU A 37 8.57 -1.58 16.19
CA LEU A 37 7.23 -1.24 15.74
C LEU A 37 6.81 -2.25 14.68
N VAL A 38 5.61 -2.78 14.84
CA VAL A 38 5.01 -3.69 13.86
C VAL A 38 3.90 -2.92 13.16
N ASP A 39 4.05 -2.75 11.86
CA ASP A 39 3.11 -2.11 10.96
C ASP A 39 2.42 -3.19 10.09
N GLY A 40 1.09 -3.14 10.03
CA GLY A 40 0.26 -4.17 9.42
C GLY A 40 -0.37 -5.09 10.46
N ASP A 41 -1.69 -5.27 10.33
CA ASP A 41 -2.45 -6.21 11.15
C ASP A 41 -2.69 -7.48 10.34
N SER A 42 -2.00 -8.57 10.71
CA SER A 42 -2.22 -9.89 10.15
C SER A 42 -3.66 -10.40 10.36
N ARG A 43 -4.44 -9.78 11.27
CA ARG A 43 -5.86 -10.07 11.50
C ARG A 43 -6.81 -9.25 10.61
N ALA A 44 -6.37 -8.12 10.06
CA ALA A 44 -7.21 -7.24 9.24
C ALA A 44 -7.15 -7.56 7.74
N GLY A 45 -6.54 -8.68 7.34
CA GLY A 45 -6.39 -9.07 5.93
C GLY A 45 -5.47 -8.15 5.12
N ARG A 46 -4.86 -7.13 5.74
CA ARG A 46 -3.95 -6.17 5.10
C ARG A 46 -2.51 -6.68 5.16
N GLY A 47 -2.25 -7.78 4.48
CA GLY A 47 -0.89 -8.32 4.29
C GLY A 47 -0.20 -8.81 5.57
N LYS A 48 1.07 -9.19 5.41
CA LYS A 48 1.93 -9.68 6.50
C LYS A 48 2.69 -8.54 7.19
N SER A 49 3.14 -8.80 8.42
CA SER A 49 3.69 -7.83 9.36
C SER A 49 5.00 -7.20 8.86
N ARG A 50 5.03 -5.88 8.71
CA ARG A 50 6.25 -5.11 8.43
C ARG A 50 6.85 -4.58 9.73
N ILE A 51 8.16 -4.75 9.91
CA ILE A 51 8.84 -4.28 11.10
C ILE A 51 9.64 -3.02 10.84
N TRP A 52 9.62 -2.14 11.82
CA TRP A 52 10.45 -0.95 11.90
C TRP A 52 11.16 -0.91 13.25
N VAL A 53 12.42 -0.46 13.27
CA VAL A 53 13.15 -0.19 14.51
C VAL A 53 13.21 1.30 14.72
N SER A 54 12.67 1.76 15.84
CA SER A 54 12.62 3.18 16.22
C SER A 54 13.84 3.59 17.04
N GLY A 55 14.22 4.86 16.92
CA GLY A 55 15.24 5.47 17.77
C GLY A 55 16.69 5.06 17.47
N VAL A 56 16.97 4.52 16.28
CA VAL A 56 18.34 4.35 15.78
C VAL A 56 19.02 5.74 15.73
N GLY A 57 20.26 5.84 16.20
CA GLY A 57 21.02 7.10 16.22
C GLY A 57 20.80 8.00 17.46
N ILE A 58 19.76 7.77 18.26
CA ILE A 58 19.52 8.57 19.48
C ILE A 58 20.68 8.38 20.48
N ALA A 59 21.10 7.13 20.70
CA ALA A 59 22.20 6.81 21.60
C ALA A 59 23.54 7.41 21.11
N ASP A 60 23.75 7.47 19.79
CA ASP A 60 24.97 8.04 19.20
C ASP A 60 25.07 9.56 19.43
N ILE A 61 23.93 10.26 19.48
CA ILE A 61 23.87 11.68 19.81
C ILE A 61 24.06 11.91 21.31
N LEU A 62 23.37 11.12 22.15
CA LEU A 62 23.37 11.31 23.61
C LEU A 62 24.70 10.91 24.26
N ASP A 63 25.27 9.78 23.86
CA ASP A 63 26.52 9.26 24.43
C ASP A 63 27.76 9.83 23.73
N GLY A 64 27.61 10.40 22.52
CA GLY A 64 28.73 10.80 21.67
C GLY A 64 29.74 9.66 21.44
N THR A 65 31.03 9.98 21.40
CA THR A 65 32.14 9.01 21.31
C THR A 65 32.61 8.47 22.67
N ILE A 66 31.87 8.72 23.75
CA ILE A 66 32.35 8.51 25.12
C ILE A 66 32.35 7.03 25.50
N ASN A 67 31.39 6.25 24.97
CA ASN A 67 31.09 4.91 25.46
C ASN A 67 31.48 3.79 24.48
N GLY A 68 32.77 3.56 24.29
CA GLY A 68 33.28 2.35 23.63
C GLY A 68 33.49 2.49 22.11
N THR A 69 34.05 1.44 21.51
CA THR A 69 34.33 1.43 20.08
C THR A 69 33.09 1.01 19.29
N VAL A 70 32.98 1.47 18.04
CA VAL A 70 31.93 1.03 17.10
C VAL A 70 31.87 -0.50 17.02
N HIS A 71 33.03 -1.16 17.03
CA HIS A 71 33.11 -2.62 17.02
C HIS A 71 32.42 -3.25 18.25
N GLN A 72 32.59 -2.67 19.43
CA GLN A 72 31.90 -3.15 20.64
C GLN A 72 30.38 -2.98 20.52
N HIS A 73 29.90 -1.86 19.98
CA HIS A 73 28.48 -1.65 19.75
C HIS A 73 27.89 -2.64 18.74
N ILE A 74 28.62 -2.96 17.67
CA ILE A 74 28.24 -4.00 16.70
C ILE A 74 28.10 -5.36 17.39
N LEU A 75 29.04 -5.74 18.25
CA LEU A 75 28.96 -7.00 19.00
C LEU A 75 27.78 -7.02 19.98
N ASN A 76 27.51 -5.88 20.64
CA ASN A 76 26.35 -5.75 21.53
C ASN A 76 25.03 -5.88 20.76
N ASP A 77 24.90 -5.28 19.57
CA ASP A 77 23.72 -5.44 18.71
C ASP A 77 23.44 -6.90 18.37
N LEU A 78 24.50 -7.67 18.05
CA LEU A 78 24.38 -9.09 17.75
C LEU A 78 23.88 -9.86 18.99
N GLN A 79 24.38 -9.53 20.18
CA GLN A 79 23.89 -10.16 21.41
C GLN A 79 22.43 -9.80 21.71
N ASP A 80 22.08 -8.53 21.54
CA ASP A 80 20.72 -8.04 21.74
C ASP A 80 19.75 -8.63 20.71
N PHE A 81 20.20 -8.89 19.49
CA PHE A 81 19.44 -9.66 18.50
C PHE A 81 19.13 -11.08 18.99
N GLY A 82 20.11 -11.80 19.55
CA GLY A 82 19.88 -13.13 20.14
C GLY A 82 18.90 -13.09 21.32
N ARG A 83 19.05 -12.10 22.22
CA ARG A 83 18.12 -11.88 23.35
C ARG A 83 16.71 -11.59 22.89
N LEU A 84 16.58 -10.74 21.88
CA LEU A 84 15.30 -10.36 21.31
C LEU A 84 14.54 -11.57 20.74
N ILE A 85 15.22 -12.40 19.94
CA ILE A 85 14.60 -13.60 19.37
C ILE A 85 14.16 -14.56 20.49
N LEU A 86 14.96 -14.72 21.54
CA LEU A 86 14.58 -15.54 22.70
C LEU A 86 13.33 -15.00 23.40
N MET A 87 13.25 -13.68 23.64
CA MET A 87 12.06 -13.06 24.23
C MET A 87 10.81 -13.24 23.37
N LEU A 88 10.95 -13.12 22.04
CA LEU A 88 9.86 -13.36 21.08
C LEU A 88 9.41 -14.83 21.10
N ALA A 89 10.36 -15.77 21.03
CA ALA A 89 10.08 -17.20 21.02
C ALA A 89 9.36 -17.64 22.31
N CYS A 90 9.80 -17.13 23.47
CA CYS A 90 9.16 -17.40 24.75
C CYS A 90 7.89 -16.57 24.98
N ASN A 91 7.59 -15.57 24.13
CA ASN A 91 6.55 -14.57 24.34
C ASN A 91 6.64 -13.95 25.75
N SER A 92 7.85 -13.60 26.17
CA SER A 92 8.16 -13.12 27.52
C SER A 92 9.35 -12.15 27.50
N SER A 93 9.15 -10.93 28.00
CA SER A 93 10.17 -9.89 28.10
C SER A 93 11.27 -10.20 29.12
N VAL A 94 11.00 -11.10 30.08
CA VAL A 94 11.99 -11.53 31.08
C VAL A 94 12.78 -12.78 30.65
N GLY A 95 12.40 -13.42 29.54
CA GLY A 95 12.99 -14.69 29.09
C GLY A 95 14.50 -14.62 28.76
N ALA A 96 15.00 -13.43 28.42
CA ALA A 96 16.43 -13.21 28.17
C ALA A 96 17.24 -12.81 29.41
N GLN A 97 16.62 -12.70 30.59
CA GLN A 97 17.33 -12.43 31.84
C GLN A 97 18.12 -13.65 32.29
N LYS A 98 19.27 -13.44 32.96
CA LYS A 98 20.20 -14.50 33.36
C LYS A 98 19.53 -15.61 34.19
N GLU A 99 18.60 -15.25 35.06
CA GLU A 99 17.88 -16.16 35.96
C GLU A 99 16.95 -17.13 35.20
N HIS A 100 16.37 -16.69 34.08
CA HIS A 100 15.40 -17.46 33.30
C HIS A 100 15.98 -18.03 32.01
N LEU A 101 17.26 -17.78 31.73
CA LEU A 101 17.89 -18.09 30.46
C LEU A 101 17.84 -19.57 30.12
N GLN A 102 18.21 -20.42 31.07
CA GLN A 102 18.26 -21.88 30.88
C GLN A 102 16.88 -22.45 30.58
N THR A 103 15.87 -22.07 31.37
CA THR A 103 14.48 -22.50 31.16
C THR A 103 13.92 -21.99 29.83
N SER A 104 14.28 -20.76 29.43
CA SER A 104 13.84 -20.18 28.16
C SER A 104 14.46 -20.92 26.97
N LEU A 105 15.73 -21.33 27.04
CA LEU A 105 16.38 -22.15 26.02
C LEU A 105 15.77 -23.57 25.94
N GLU A 106 15.36 -24.16 27.05
CA GLU A 106 14.64 -25.44 27.09
C GLU A 106 13.26 -25.34 26.43
N ILE A 107 12.53 -24.24 26.66
CA ILE A 107 11.28 -23.94 25.96
C ILE A 107 11.53 -23.84 24.45
N VAL A 108 12.58 -23.13 24.02
CA VAL A 108 12.91 -23.03 22.60
C VAL A 108 13.20 -24.41 22.00
N GLN A 109 14.06 -25.19 22.66
CA GLN A 109 14.45 -26.53 22.21
C GLN A 109 13.27 -27.48 22.05
N ARG A 110 12.23 -27.36 22.89
CA ARG A 110 11.06 -28.24 22.83
C ARG A 110 10.04 -27.85 21.76
N ASN A 111 9.94 -26.56 21.42
CA ASN A 111 8.81 -26.04 20.64
C ASN A 111 9.18 -25.49 19.26
N TYR A 112 10.47 -25.33 18.96
CA TYR A 112 10.95 -24.72 17.71
C TYR A 112 12.03 -25.57 17.03
N SER A 113 12.28 -25.28 15.75
CA SER A 113 13.34 -25.96 14.99
C SER A 113 14.74 -25.78 15.59
N ASN A 114 15.62 -26.75 15.27
CA ASN A 114 17.04 -26.65 15.60
C ASN A 114 17.69 -25.41 14.98
N ASP A 115 17.25 -24.96 13.80
CA ASP A 115 17.77 -23.74 13.17
C ASP A 115 17.55 -22.52 14.08
N LEU A 116 16.34 -22.38 14.65
CA LEU A 116 16.02 -21.23 15.50
C LEU A 116 16.79 -21.30 16.82
N LYS A 117 16.87 -22.49 17.42
CA LYS A 117 17.68 -22.73 18.62
C LYS A 117 19.15 -22.36 18.37
N ASN A 118 19.72 -22.85 17.29
CA ASN A 118 21.13 -22.63 16.94
C ASN A 118 21.39 -21.14 16.67
N LEU A 119 20.46 -20.45 16.01
CA LEU A 119 20.53 -19.01 15.78
C LEU A 119 20.57 -18.22 17.10
N ILE A 120 19.64 -18.50 18.00
CA ILE A 120 19.56 -17.84 19.30
C ILE A 120 20.85 -18.09 20.08
N MET A 121 21.28 -19.35 20.21
CA MET A 121 22.49 -19.70 20.95
C MET A 121 23.73 -19.07 20.35
N HIS A 122 23.84 -19.06 19.01
CA HIS A 122 24.96 -18.46 18.31
C HIS A 122 25.09 -16.98 18.64
N PHE A 123 24.01 -16.20 18.64
CA PHE A 123 24.10 -14.77 18.92
C PHE A 123 24.12 -14.40 20.41
N LEU A 124 23.51 -15.23 21.26
CA LEU A 124 23.39 -14.95 22.69
C LEU A 124 24.68 -15.25 23.49
N LEU A 125 25.34 -16.37 23.20
CA LEU A 125 26.51 -16.85 23.95
C LEU A 125 27.80 -16.22 23.42
N PRO A 126 28.83 -15.99 24.23
CA PRO A 126 30.13 -15.52 23.73
C PRO A 126 30.72 -16.48 22.68
N SER A 127 31.46 -15.96 21.69
CA SER A 127 32.22 -16.80 20.77
C SER A 127 33.36 -17.50 21.52
N ASN A 128 33.44 -18.83 21.41
CA ASN A 128 34.63 -19.58 21.83
C ASN A 128 35.70 -19.64 20.72
N THR A 129 35.40 -19.09 19.54
CA THR A 129 36.28 -19.08 18.36
C THR A 129 36.99 -17.73 18.21
N SER A 130 38.18 -17.72 17.62
CA SER A 130 38.94 -16.48 17.36
C SER A 130 38.32 -15.58 16.28
N LYS A 131 37.34 -16.09 15.53
CA LYS A 131 36.68 -15.35 14.46
C LYS A 131 35.57 -14.46 15.05
N PRO A 132 35.57 -13.14 14.75
CA PRO A 132 34.51 -12.26 15.21
C PRO A 132 33.18 -12.62 14.53
N LYS A 133 32.09 -12.62 15.31
CA LYS A 133 30.74 -12.84 14.78
C LYS A 133 30.34 -11.72 13.86
N THR A 134 29.57 -12.08 12.84
CA THR A 134 28.93 -11.11 11.95
C THR A 134 27.48 -11.50 11.76
N ILE A 135 26.63 -10.52 11.46
CA ILE A 135 25.22 -10.79 11.17
C ILE A 135 25.03 -11.77 10.00
N ASN A 136 25.95 -11.82 9.04
CA ASN A 136 25.87 -12.76 7.90
C ASN A 136 25.95 -14.24 8.31
N GLU A 137 26.43 -14.55 9.51
CA GLU A 137 26.44 -15.93 10.04
C GLU A 137 25.03 -16.45 10.34
N CYS A 138 24.00 -15.58 10.33
CA CYS A 138 22.59 -16.02 10.40
C CYS A 138 22.08 -16.66 9.11
N MET A 139 22.69 -16.36 7.96
CA MET A 139 22.14 -16.70 6.64
C MET A 139 21.93 -18.21 6.42
N PRO A 140 22.84 -19.12 6.81
CA PRO A 140 22.62 -20.56 6.66
C PRO A 140 21.42 -21.08 7.46
N MET A 141 21.15 -20.49 8.63
CA MET A 141 20.03 -20.87 9.50
C MET A 141 18.69 -20.31 9.01
N ILE A 142 18.71 -19.12 8.39
CA ILE A 142 17.56 -18.58 7.66
C ILE A 142 17.25 -19.48 6.45
N GLY A 143 18.25 -19.72 5.60
CA GLY A 143 18.14 -20.59 4.43
C GLY A 143 16.99 -20.22 3.50
N ALA A 144 16.20 -21.23 3.11
CA ALA A 144 15.08 -21.08 2.18
C ALA A 144 13.95 -20.16 2.69
N ARG A 145 13.91 -19.86 4.00
CA ARG A 145 12.90 -18.96 4.58
C ARG A 145 13.01 -17.52 4.03
N PHE A 146 14.17 -17.16 3.47
CA PHE A 146 14.35 -15.89 2.78
C PHE A 146 13.44 -15.76 1.56
N TYR A 147 13.19 -16.85 0.81
CA TYR A 147 12.27 -16.83 -0.34
C TYR A 147 10.85 -16.46 0.09
N ALA A 148 10.38 -17.02 1.21
CA ALA A 148 9.06 -16.65 1.74
C ALA A 148 8.97 -15.14 2.02
N GLN A 149 10.04 -14.49 2.48
CA GLN A 149 10.03 -13.05 2.71
C GLN A 149 10.03 -12.24 1.41
N ILE A 150 10.77 -12.69 0.39
CA ILE A 150 10.77 -12.07 -0.95
C ILE A 150 9.37 -12.16 -1.55
N ASP A 151 8.76 -13.35 -1.54
CA ASP A 151 7.43 -13.60 -2.07
C ASP A 151 6.39 -12.71 -1.36
N ASN A 152 6.50 -12.56 -0.03
CA ASN A 152 5.62 -11.67 0.73
C ASN A 152 5.77 -10.21 0.31
N SER A 153 6.99 -9.78 -0.01
CA SER A 153 7.24 -8.43 -0.50
C SER A 153 6.65 -8.21 -1.89
N HIS A 154 6.73 -9.20 -2.78
CA HIS A 154 6.12 -9.15 -4.11
C HIS A 154 4.59 -9.11 -4.03
N VAL A 155 3.96 -10.02 -3.28
CA VAL A 155 2.50 -10.04 -3.11
C VAL A 155 1.99 -8.72 -2.52
N ARG A 156 2.74 -8.11 -1.59
CA ARG A 156 2.41 -6.77 -1.08
C ARG A 156 2.54 -5.70 -2.17
N GLY A 157 3.56 -5.77 -3.02
CA GLY A 157 3.72 -4.91 -4.18
C GLY A 157 2.54 -5.01 -5.13
N ASP A 158 2.20 -6.22 -5.56
CA ASP A 158 1.08 -6.49 -6.48
C ASP A 158 -0.26 -5.98 -5.92
N ASN A 159 -0.50 -6.16 -4.61
CA ASN A 159 -1.70 -5.64 -3.96
C ASN A 159 -1.75 -4.11 -3.97
N LEU A 160 -0.63 -3.44 -3.70
CA LEU A 160 -0.56 -1.97 -3.73
C LEU A 160 -0.74 -1.44 -5.16
N GLU A 161 -0.14 -2.10 -6.15
CA GLU A 161 -0.29 -1.74 -7.57
C GLU A 161 -1.73 -1.91 -8.04
N ASN A 162 -2.40 -3.00 -7.63
CA ASN A 162 -3.81 -3.24 -7.95
C ASN A 162 -4.73 -2.16 -7.36
N GLU A 163 -4.55 -1.79 -6.08
CA GLU A 163 -5.35 -0.71 -5.47
C GLU A 163 -5.02 0.65 -6.08
N LEU A 164 -3.74 0.94 -6.36
CA LEU A 164 -3.33 2.18 -7.02
C LEU A 164 -3.95 2.30 -8.42
N THR A 165 -4.00 1.20 -9.19
CA THR A 165 -4.61 1.19 -10.53
C THR A 165 -6.09 1.58 -10.46
N LYS A 166 -6.82 1.06 -9.49
CA LYS A 166 -8.23 1.43 -9.27
C LYS A 166 -8.39 2.92 -8.93
N GLU A 167 -7.53 3.46 -8.08
CA GLU A 167 -7.55 4.88 -7.72
C GLU A 167 -7.22 5.79 -8.92
N LEU A 168 -6.28 5.38 -9.79
CA LEU A 168 -5.99 6.10 -11.03
C LEU A 168 -7.19 6.13 -11.97
N ASP A 169 -7.91 5.02 -12.09
CA ASP A 169 -9.15 4.96 -12.87
C ASP A 169 -10.25 5.85 -12.25
N CYS A 170 -10.43 5.81 -10.92
CA CYS A 170 -11.34 6.71 -10.21
C CYS A 170 -11.02 8.19 -10.48
N ASP A 171 -9.75 8.57 -10.45
CA ASP A 171 -9.28 9.93 -10.71
C ASP A 171 -9.56 10.39 -12.16
N ARG A 172 -9.40 9.50 -13.14
CA ARG A 172 -9.80 9.77 -14.53
C ARG A 172 -11.31 10.01 -14.65
N LEU A 173 -12.12 9.12 -14.07
CA LEU A 173 -13.57 9.23 -14.12
C LEU A 173 -14.07 10.47 -13.35
N PHE A 174 -13.47 10.80 -12.22
CA PHE A 174 -13.80 11.99 -11.44
C PHE A 174 -13.58 13.26 -12.26
N ARG A 175 -12.42 13.40 -12.92
CA ARG A 175 -12.16 14.53 -13.83
C ARG A 175 -13.20 14.61 -14.95
N LEU A 176 -13.58 13.46 -15.52
CA LEU A 176 -14.55 13.39 -16.60
C LEU A 176 -15.94 13.88 -16.16
N ILE A 177 -16.40 13.45 -14.98
CA ILE A 177 -17.65 13.91 -14.37
C ILE A 177 -17.58 15.42 -14.11
N CYS A 178 -16.50 15.93 -13.50
CA CYS A 178 -16.36 17.37 -13.25
C CYS A 178 -16.45 18.19 -14.55
N LYS A 179 -15.85 17.72 -15.64
CA LYS A 179 -15.93 18.37 -16.95
C LYS A 179 -17.35 18.32 -17.53
N LEU A 180 -18.04 17.17 -17.41
CA LEU A 180 -19.44 17.04 -17.83
C LEU A 180 -20.34 18.00 -17.04
N ASP A 181 -20.20 18.05 -15.73
CA ASP A 181 -20.97 18.95 -14.86
C ASP A 181 -20.67 20.43 -15.16
N ALA A 182 -19.43 20.77 -15.53
CA ALA A 182 -19.08 22.13 -15.94
C ALA A 182 -19.70 22.54 -17.29
N LEU A 183 -20.02 21.57 -18.15
CA LEU A 183 -20.64 21.79 -19.46
C LEU A 183 -22.16 21.86 -19.40
N LEU A 184 -22.78 20.95 -18.65
CA LEU A 184 -24.21 20.77 -18.61
C LEU A 184 -24.89 21.87 -17.77
N GLU A 185 -26.11 22.25 -18.18
CA GLU A 185 -27.03 23.11 -17.41
C GLU A 185 -26.48 24.49 -16.98
N ARG A 186 -25.49 25.07 -17.71
CA ARG A 186 -24.97 26.43 -17.41
C ARG A 186 -26.04 27.51 -17.52
N PRO A 187 -26.31 28.30 -16.45
CA PRO A 187 -27.40 29.28 -16.43
C PRO A 187 -27.11 30.55 -17.24
N GLU A 188 -25.85 30.95 -17.41
CA GLU A 188 -25.47 32.19 -18.11
C GLU A 188 -25.77 32.16 -19.62
N HIS A 189 -26.00 30.97 -20.17
CA HIS A 189 -26.41 30.79 -21.56
C HIS A 189 -27.93 30.57 -21.71
N SER A 190 -28.70 30.64 -20.62
CA SER A 190 -30.17 30.45 -20.62
C SER A 190 -30.95 31.56 -21.34
N ILE A 191 -30.31 32.71 -21.62
CA ILE A 191 -30.90 33.77 -22.46
C ILE A 191 -30.90 33.35 -23.95
N ASN A 192 -29.96 32.47 -24.35
CA ASN A 192 -30.01 31.75 -25.62
C ASN A 192 -30.46 30.31 -25.33
N HIS A 193 -31.78 30.09 -25.37
CA HIS A 193 -32.44 28.79 -25.16
C HIS A 193 -31.87 27.63 -26.03
N ALA A 194 -30.99 27.94 -27.00
CA ALA A 194 -30.27 27.01 -27.85
C ALA A 194 -28.98 26.41 -27.24
N TRP A 195 -28.36 26.97 -26.19
CA TRP A 195 -27.06 26.48 -25.73
C TRP A 195 -27.11 25.05 -25.18
N SER A 196 -28.10 24.71 -24.36
CA SER A 196 -28.23 23.35 -23.79
C SER A 196 -29.06 22.40 -24.66
N GLU A 197 -29.81 22.90 -25.63
CA GLU A 197 -30.82 22.14 -26.38
C GLU A 197 -30.45 21.95 -27.87
N THR A 198 -29.22 22.26 -28.30
CA THR A 198 -28.79 22.06 -29.69
C THR A 198 -27.46 21.32 -29.83
N GLY A 199 -27.39 20.46 -30.85
CA GLY A 199 -26.15 19.79 -31.30
C GLY A 199 -25.47 18.93 -30.25
N ASP A 200 -24.14 19.11 -30.13
CA ASP A 200 -23.24 18.36 -29.25
C ASP A 200 -23.60 18.45 -27.76
N ARG A 201 -24.30 19.48 -27.31
CA ARG A 201 -24.64 19.64 -25.88
C ARG A 201 -25.91 18.88 -25.52
N TYR A 202 -26.86 18.78 -26.45
CA TYR A 202 -28.08 18.02 -26.27
C TYR A 202 -27.78 16.51 -26.15
N ILE A 203 -26.91 15.98 -27.01
CA ILE A 203 -26.53 14.56 -26.97
C ILE A 203 -25.81 14.20 -25.66
N LEU A 204 -25.00 15.10 -25.11
CA LEU A 204 -24.33 14.93 -23.81
C LEU A 204 -25.31 15.02 -22.63
N LYS A 205 -26.35 15.85 -22.73
CA LYS A 205 -27.44 15.91 -21.76
C LYS A 205 -28.22 14.59 -21.71
N LEU A 206 -28.57 14.03 -22.88
CA LEU A 206 -29.20 12.71 -22.95
C LEU A 206 -28.28 11.61 -22.41
N PHE A 207 -26.96 11.71 -22.67
CA PHE A 207 -25.98 10.76 -22.12
C PHE A 207 -25.88 10.82 -20.59
N ARG A 208 -25.94 12.03 -19.99
CA ARG A 208 -26.04 12.17 -18.53
C ARG A 208 -27.30 11.48 -18.00
N ASP A 209 -28.45 11.75 -18.61
CA ASP A 209 -29.72 11.12 -18.19
C ASP A 209 -29.64 9.59 -18.32
N PHE A 210 -29.02 9.07 -19.40
CA PHE A 210 -28.78 7.64 -19.60
C PHE A 210 -27.91 7.00 -18.49
N ILE A 211 -26.88 7.70 -18.00
CA ILE A 211 -25.98 7.15 -16.97
C ILE A 211 -26.56 7.29 -15.55
N PHE A 212 -27.09 8.48 -15.23
CA PHE A 212 -27.38 8.87 -13.85
C PHE A 212 -28.88 8.88 -13.50
N HIS A 213 -29.75 8.85 -14.49
CA HIS A 213 -31.21 8.88 -14.32
C HIS A 213 -31.89 7.63 -14.90
N SER A 214 -31.21 6.48 -14.82
CA SER A 214 -31.78 5.18 -15.20
C SER A 214 -33.00 4.84 -14.35
N VAL A 215 -34.04 4.35 -15.00
CA VAL A 215 -35.30 3.90 -14.37
C VAL A 215 -35.60 2.45 -14.74
N GLY A 216 -36.21 1.72 -13.82
CA GLY A 216 -36.70 0.36 -14.05
C GLY A 216 -38.04 0.32 -14.77
N PHE A 217 -38.61 -0.88 -14.88
CA PHE A 217 -39.85 -1.09 -15.63
C PHE A 217 -41.05 -0.38 -15.00
N ASP A 218 -41.09 -0.26 -13.67
CA ASP A 218 -42.16 0.40 -12.92
C ASP A 218 -41.85 1.90 -12.67
N GLY A 219 -40.80 2.44 -13.30
CA GLY A 219 -40.37 3.84 -13.17
C GLY A 219 -39.55 4.13 -11.91
N GLU A 220 -39.14 3.10 -11.18
CA GLU A 220 -38.27 3.22 -10.00
C GLU A 220 -36.84 3.61 -10.39
N PRO A 221 -36.17 4.50 -9.63
CA PRO A 221 -34.80 4.90 -9.93
C PRO A 221 -33.81 3.76 -9.69
N ILE A 222 -32.93 3.51 -10.66
CA ILE A 222 -31.87 2.49 -10.57
C ILE A 222 -30.52 3.18 -10.36
N LEU A 223 -29.90 2.90 -9.21
CA LEU A 223 -28.55 3.37 -8.87
C LEU A 223 -27.55 2.22 -9.01
N ASP A 224 -27.04 2.02 -10.22
CA ASP A 224 -26.03 1.01 -10.52
C ASP A 224 -24.65 1.67 -10.77
N ILE A 225 -23.77 1.62 -9.78
CA ILE A 225 -22.41 2.16 -9.88
C ILE A 225 -21.58 1.39 -10.92
N ALA A 226 -21.81 0.09 -11.10
CA ALA A 226 -21.08 -0.69 -12.10
C ALA A 226 -21.45 -0.24 -13.52
N HIS A 227 -22.74 0.01 -13.78
CA HIS A 227 -23.20 0.61 -15.03
C HIS A 227 -22.55 1.99 -15.27
N ILE A 228 -22.55 2.87 -14.27
CA ILE A 228 -21.96 4.21 -14.37
C ILE A 228 -20.47 4.12 -14.74
N VAL A 229 -19.70 3.32 -13.99
CA VAL A 229 -18.26 3.14 -14.21
C VAL A 229 -17.99 2.54 -15.60
N GLN A 230 -18.76 1.55 -16.03
CA GLN A 230 -18.61 0.95 -17.37
C GLN A 230 -18.89 1.96 -18.49
N CYS A 231 -19.97 2.73 -18.38
CA CYS A 231 -20.33 3.75 -19.38
C CYS A 231 -19.27 4.85 -19.46
N LEU A 232 -18.82 5.36 -18.31
CA LEU A 232 -17.80 6.40 -18.27
C LEU A 232 -16.44 5.89 -18.77
N ASN A 233 -16.05 4.64 -18.50
CA ASN A 233 -14.84 4.05 -19.07
C ASN A 233 -14.91 3.92 -20.59
N LYS A 234 -16.06 3.49 -21.14
CA LYS A 234 -16.26 3.40 -22.60
C LYS A 234 -16.28 4.78 -23.25
N PHE A 235 -16.83 5.77 -22.56
CA PHE A 235 -16.85 7.16 -22.97
C PHE A 235 -15.46 7.80 -22.96
N ASP A 236 -14.68 7.63 -21.88
CA ASP A 236 -13.30 8.12 -21.78
C ASP A 236 -12.39 7.47 -22.84
N ALA A 237 -12.57 6.17 -23.09
CA ALA A 237 -11.83 5.44 -24.12
C ALA A 237 -12.29 5.74 -25.56
N GLY A 238 -13.44 6.41 -25.75
CA GLY A 238 -14.00 6.66 -27.08
C GLY A 238 -14.36 5.36 -27.84
N SER A 239 -15.00 4.40 -27.17
CA SER A 239 -15.37 3.10 -27.76
C SER A 239 -16.35 3.24 -28.94
N HIS A 240 -16.32 2.29 -29.88
CA HIS A 240 -17.30 2.20 -30.98
C HIS A 240 -18.63 1.55 -30.58
N ASP A 241 -18.76 1.07 -29.34
CA ASP A 241 -20.02 0.57 -28.79
C ASP A 241 -21.12 1.63 -28.91
N LYS A 242 -22.30 1.22 -29.34
CA LYS A 242 -23.46 2.11 -29.52
C LYS A 242 -24.43 1.97 -28.35
N ILE A 243 -24.99 3.10 -27.93
CA ILE A 243 -26.05 3.19 -26.93
C ILE A 243 -27.26 3.90 -27.51
N CYS A 244 -28.42 3.64 -26.92
CA CYS A 244 -29.69 4.26 -27.27
C CYS A 244 -30.01 5.34 -26.25
N LEU A 245 -30.00 6.59 -26.68
CA LEU A 245 -30.31 7.76 -25.88
C LEU A 245 -31.74 8.21 -26.17
N THR A 246 -32.55 8.34 -25.13
CA THR A 246 -33.97 8.71 -25.26
C THR A 246 -34.23 10.01 -24.51
N SER A 247 -34.99 10.92 -25.11
CA SER A 247 -35.45 12.13 -24.44
C SER A 247 -36.50 11.81 -23.37
N ARG A 248 -36.67 12.72 -22.39
CA ARG A 248 -37.59 12.51 -21.26
C ARG A 248 -39.07 12.40 -21.66
N ASP A 249 -39.44 12.96 -22.80
CA ASP A 249 -40.78 12.86 -23.40
C ASP A 249 -40.94 11.62 -24.29
N GLU A 250 -39.89 10.79 -24.38
CA GLU A 250 -39.81 9.57 -25.21
C GLU A 250 -40.01 9.80 -26.72
N GLN A 251 -40.03 11.05 -27.17
CA GLN A 251 -40.29 11.38 -28.57
C GLN A 251 -39.02 11.31 -29.45
N ASN A 252 -37.85 11.55 -28.86
CA ASN A 252 -36.58 11.55 -29.56
C ASN A 252 -35.71 10.38 -29.09
N VAL A 253 -35.35 9.52 -30.04
CA VAL A 253 -34.44 8.39 -29.81
C VAL A 253 -33.23 8.55 -30.73
N MET A 254 -32.03 8.53 -30.15
CA MET A 254 -30.76 8.65 -30.87
C MET A 254 -29.88 7.44 -30.57
N ILE A 255 -29.35 6.81 -31.63
CA ILE A 255 -28.34 5.75 -31.48
C ILE A 255 -26.97 6.35 -31.77
N VAL A 256 -26.10 6.34 -30.77
CA VAL A 256 -24.82 7.06 -30.78
C VAL A 256 -23.73 6.16 -30.24
N SER A 257 -22.54 6.22 -30.81
CA SER A 257 -21.36 5.57 -30.25
C SER A 257 -20.72 6.39 -29.14
N TYR A 258 -20.03 5.72 -28.20
CA TYR A 258 -19.20 6.43 -27.21
C TYR A 258 -18.12 7.30 -27.87
N SER A 259 -17.61 6.91 -29.04
CA SER A 259 -16.65 7.69 -29.82
C SER A 259 -17.21 9.02 -30.32
N GLU A 260 -18.47 9.04 -30.79
CA GLU A 260 -19.15 10.27 -31.23
C GLU A 260 -19.47 11.17 -30.03
N LEU A 261 -19.90 10.59 -28.91
CA LEU A 261 -20.10 11.31 -27.66
C LEU A 261 -18.80 11.96 -27.16
N HIS A 262 -17.69 11.22 -27.17
CA HIS A 262 -16.40 11.71 -26.72
C HIS A 262 -15.92 12.90 -27.57
N GLN A 263 -16.10 12.82 -28.90
CA GLN A 263 -15.78 13.94 -29.79
C GLN A 263 -16.65 15.17 -29.52
N ALA A 264 -17.97 14.98 -29.34
CA ALA A 264 -18.88 16.07 -28.97
C ALA A 264 -18.48 16.73 -27.65
N PHE A 265 -18.08 15.93 -26.67
CA PHE A 265 -17.60 16.38 -25.36
C PHE A 265 -16.32 17.22 -25.45
N GLU A 266 -15.29 16.71 -26.13
CA GLU A 266 -14.01 17.44 -26.26
C GLU A 266 -14.19 18.76 -27.03
N ARG A 267 -15.04 18.78 -28.08
CA ARG A 267 -15.39 20.03 -28.78
C ARG A 267 -16.09 21.03 -27.86
N ALA A 268 -17.14 20.59 -27.15
CA ALA A 268 -17.89 21.44 -26.24
C ALA A 268 -17.02 21.98 -25.09
N PHE A 269 -16.13 21.15 -24.54
CA PHE A 269 -15.20 21.54 -23.47
C PHE A 269 -14.14 22.52 -23.96
N THR A 270 -13.61 22.33 -25.16
CA THR A 270 -12.65 23.25 -25.79
C THR A 270 -13.29 24.63 -26.03
N GLU A 271 -14.52 24.67 -26.56
CA GLU A 271 -15.28 25.92 -26.73
C GLU A 271 -15.46 26.66 -25.41
N LEU A 272 -15.79 25.93 -24.34
CA LEU A 272 -15.99 26.49 -23.00
C LEU A 272 -14.69 27.08 -22.42
N THR A 273 -13.59 26.36 -22.61
CA THR A 273 -12.26 26.78 -22.14
C THR A 273 -11.80 28.05 -22.87
N ASN A 274 -12.01 28.11 -24.18
CA ASN A 274 -11.71 29.29 -24.99
C ASN A 274 -12.52 30.51 -24.51
N TYR A 275 -13.82 30.35 -24.27
CA TYR A 275 -14.66 31.43 -23.76
C TYR A 275 -14.20 31.95 -22.39
N ALA A 276 -13.87 31.04 -21.46
CA ALA A 276 -13.37 31.43 -20.14
C ALA A 276 -12.04 32.21 -20.23
N SER A 277 -11.16 31.85 -21.16
CA SER A 277 -9.91 32.59 -21.39
C SER A 277 -10.13 34.01 -21.91
N THR A 278 -11.16 34.22 -22.75
CA THR A 278 -11.49 35.55 -23.29
C THR A 278 -12.22 36.47 -22.31
N GLY A 279 -12.92 35.92 -21.31
CA GLY A 279 -13.58 36.71 -20.25
C GLY A 279 -12.65 37.19 -19.13
N SER A 280 -11.35 36.87 -19.22
CA SER A 280 -10.33 37.22 -18.21
C SER A 280 -9.50 38.47 -18.57
N THR A 281 -9.90 39.22 -19.61
CA THR A 281 -9.37 40.54 -19.98
C THR A 281 -10.44 41.60 -19.81
#